data_AF-A0AAU3E5C5-F1
#
_entry.id   AF-A0AAU3E5C5-F1
#
_cell.length_a   1.000
_cell.length_b   1.000
_cell.length_c   1.000
_cell.angle_alpha   90.00
_cell.angle_beta   90.00
_cell.angle_gamma   90.00
#
_symmetry.space_group_name_H-M   'P 1'
#
loop_
_entity.id
_entity.type
_entity.pdbx_description
1 polymer ?
#
loop_
_entity_poly.entity_id
_entity_poly.type
_entity_poly.pdbx_seq_one_letter_code
_entity_poly.pdbx_strand_id
1 'polypeptide(L)'
;MPAEYEAKVLDIEPVKVAELIQSCGGRQVRDTTLLRRNVYDIAAGDESRWIRLRSIGGRATLTVKEIEHDGIDGTHEVEVGVDEIDMHAVCPPGRSDDITHVS
;
A
#
# COMPACT_ATOMS: atom_id res chain seq x y z
N MET A 1 7.95 -5.79 -16.86
CA MET A 1 6.92 -5.63 -15.81
C MET A 1 6.13 -4.37 -16.17
N PRO A 2 4.79 -4.35 -16.06
CA PRO A 2 4.04 -3.11 -16.30
C PRO A 2 4.42 -2.07 -15.24
N ALA A 3 4.59 -0.82 -15.64
CA ALA A 3 4.87 0.29 -14.73
C ALA A 3 3.57 0.77 -14.08
N GLU A 4 3.58 0.92 -12.75
CA GLU A 4 2.50 1.56 -12.00
C GLU A 4 2.79 3.07 -11.92
N TYR A 5 1.76 3.90 -12.12
CA TYR A 5 1.84 5.35 -11.97
C TYR A 5 0.88 5.79 -10.86
N GLU A 6 1.42 6.16 -9.69
CA GLU A 6 0.64 6.57 -8.53
C GLU A 6 1.18 7.89 -7.94
N ALA A 7 0.31 8.71 -7.36
CA ALA A 7 0.68 9.88 -6.58
C ALA A 7 -0.09 9.92 -5.26
N LYS A 8 0.59 10.29 -4.16
CA LYS A 8 -0.02 10.49 -2.84
C LYS A 8 -0.25 11.97 -2.60
N VAL A 9 -1.50 12.35 -2.37
CA VAL A 9 -1.88 13.71 -1.93
C VAL A 9 -2.12 13.65 -0.42
N LEU A 10 -1.42 14.49 0.34
CA LEU A 10 -1.55 14.59 1.80
C LEU A 10 -2.59 15.66 2.17
N ASP A 11 -3.04 15.64 3.43
CA ASP A 11 -3.92 16.65 4.02
C ASP A 11 -5.24 16.91 3.27
N ILE A 12 -5.82 15.84 2.71
CA ILE A 12 -7.11 15.90 2.05
C ILE A 12 -8.27 15.92 3.06
N GLU A 13 -9.40 16.49 2.66
CA GLU A 13 -10.68 16.30 3.34
C GLU A 13 -11.47 15.18 2.65
N PRO A 14 -11.55 13.96 3.24
CA PRO A 14 -11.99 12.76 2.50
C PRO A 14 -13.39 12.87 1.88
N VAL A 15 -14.33 13.48 2.61
CA VAL A 15 -15.71 13.69 2.14
C VAL A 15 -15.73 14.58 0.91
N LYS A 16 -15.03 15.73 0.93
CA LYS A 16 -14.98 16.65 -0.22
C LYS A 16 -14.29 16.03 -1.43
N VAL A 17 -13.23 15.25 -1.21
CA VAL A 17 -12.55 14.54 -2.30
C VAL A 17 -13.46 13.47 -2.91
N ALA A 18 -14.21 12.73 -2.09
CA ALA A 18 -15.16 11.74 -2.59
C ALA A 18 -16.29 12.38 -3.41
N GLU A 19 -16.80 13.54 -2.99
CA GLU A 19 -17.79 14.33 -3.75
C GLU A 19 -17.22 14.82 -5.09
N LEU A 20 -15.97 15.34 -5.08
CA LEU A 20 -15.29 15.78 -6.28
C LEU A 20 -15.12 14.62 -7.29
N ILE A 21 -14.62 13.48 -6.84
CA ILE A 21 -14.47 12.27 -7.68
C ILE A 21 -15.80 11.89 -8.32
N GLN A 22 -16.90 11.88 -7.56
CA GLN A 22 -18.23 11.58 -8.07
C GLN A 22 -18.72 12.62 -9.09
N SER A 23 -18.48 13.92 -8.84
CA SER A 23 -18.82 15.00 -9.77
C SER A 23 -18.09 14.88 -11.12
N CYS A 24 -16.90 14.28 -11.11
CA CYS A 24 -16.11 13.99 -12.32
C CYS A 24 -16.50 12.66 -12.99
N GLY A 25 -17.55 11.98 -12.52
CA GLY A 25 -18.03 10.71 -13.08
C GLY A 25 -17.40 9.45 -12.46
N GLY A 26 -16.60 9.60 -11.40
CA GLY A 26 -16.08 8.48 -10.62
C GLY A 26 -17.21 7.73 -9.88
N ARG A 27 -17.02 6.43 -9.68
CA ARG A 27 -18.00 5.58 -8.99
C ARG A 27 -17.32 4.69 -7.95
N GLN A 28 -17.92 4.59 -6.77
CA GLN A 28 -17.52 3.61 -5.78
C GLN A 28 -17.85 2.19 -6.27
N VAL A 29 -16.82 1.36 -6.43
CA VAL A 29 -16.96 -0.03 -6.92
C VAL A 29 -16.89 -1.07 -5.81
N ARG A 30 -16.48 -0.65 -4.59
CA ARG A 30 -16.34 -1.49 -3.39
C ARG A 30 -16.62 -0.67 -2.14
N ASP A 31 -17.10 -1.33 -1.10
CA ASP A 31 -17.25 -0.72 0.21
C ASP A 31 -15.88 -0.38 0.83
N THR A 32 -15.88 0.63 1.70
CA THR A 32 -14.71 0.95 2.50
C THR A 32 -14.38 -0.23 3.41
N THR A 33 -13.16 -0.74 3.31
CA THR A 33 -12.68 -1.87 4.11
C THR A 33 -11.34 -1.52 4.73
N LEU A 34 -11.08 -2.09 5.91
CA LEU A 34 -9.82 -1.92 6.59
C LEU A 34 -8.71 -2.64 5.81
N LEU A 35 -7.64 -1.90 5.49
CA LEU A 35 -6.41 -2.44 4.94
C LEU A 35 -5.40 -2.61 6.07
N ARG A 36 -4.82 -3.80 6.18
CA ARG A 36 -3.71 -4.09 7.09
C ARG A 36 -2.46 -4.38 6.29
N ARG A 37 -1.30 -3.89 6.75
CA ARG A 37 -0.02 -4.15 6.09
C ARG A 37 1.12 -4.31 7.10
N ASN A 38 2.01 -5.24 6.80
CA ASN A 38 3.32 -5.38 7.46
C ASN A 38 4.41 -5.16 6.41
N VAL A 39 5.44 -4.39 6.77
CA VAL A 39 6.58 -4.09 5.90
C VAL A 39 7.84 -4.66 6.53
N TYR A 40 8.68 -5.30 5.72
CA TYR A 40 9.92 -5.93 6.15
C TYR A 40 11.05 -5.50 5.21
N ASP A 41 12.16 -5.06 5.80
CA ASP A 41 13.38 -4.78 5.04
C ASP A 41 13.96 -6.08 4.51
N ILE A 42 14.41 -6.07 3.24
CA ILE A 42 15.12 -7.23 2.66
C ILE A 42 16.54 -7.29 3.22
N ALA A 43 17.19 -6.14 3.35
CA ALA A 43 18.48 -5.97 3.99
C ALA A 43 18.38 -4.83 5.00
N ALA A 44 18.86 -5.04 6.22
CA ALA A 44 18.77 -4.04 7.28
C ALA A 44 19.46 -2.73 6.87
N GLY A 45 18.72 -1.63 6.91
CA GLY A 45 19.21 -0.30 6.52
C GLY A 45 19.16 0.00 5.01
N ASP A 46 18.71 -0.95 4.18
CA ASP A 46 18.42 -0.71 2.78
C ASP A 46 16.95 -0.29 2.61
N GLU A 47 16.72 1.01 2.47
CA GLU A 47 15.38 1.57 2.26
C GLU A 47 14.91 1.50 0.80
N SER A 48 15.77 1.06 -0.13
CA SER A 48 15.41 0.97 -1.54
C SER A 48 14.55 -0.24 -1.85
N ARG A 49 14.53 -1.28 -0.99
CA ARG A 49 13.81 -2.53 -1.24
C ARG A 49 13.17 -3.13 0.00
N TRP A 50 11.92 -3.54 -0.13
CA TRP A 50 11.18 -4.16 0.98
C TRP A 50 10.13 -5.17 0.51
N ILE A 51 9.75 -6.04 1.44
CA ILE A 51 8.61 -6.95 1.30
C ILE A 51 7.42 -6.33 2.04
N ARG A 52 6.25 -6.34 1.41
CA ARG A 52 4.98 -5.91 2.01
C ARG A 52 3.98 -7.06 2.00
N LEU A 53 3.51 -7.44 3.18
CA LEU A 53 2.31 -8.26 3.34
C LEU A 53 1.10 -7.34 3.48
N ARG A 54 0.04 -7.59 2.72
CA ARG A 54 -1.19 -6.80 2.75
C ARG A 54 -2.41 -7.72 2.89
N SER A 55 -3.36 -7.33 3.74
CA SER A 55 -4.69 -7.94 3.80
C SER A 55 -5.79 -6.90 3.70
N ILE A 56 -6.79 -7.17 2.87
CA ILE A 56 -7.98 -6.34 2.69
C ILE A 56 -9.18 -7.23 2.33
N GLY A 57 -10.29 -7.06 3.05
CA GLY A 57 -11.55 -7.75 2.75
C GLY A 57 -11.42 -9.29 2.64
N GLY A 58 -10.58 -9.91 3.46
CA GLY A 58 -10.35 -11.37 3.46
C GLY A 58 -9.41 -11.87 2.36
N ARG A 59 -8.85 -10.99 1.54
CA ARG A 59 -7.79 -11.32 0.57
C ARG A 59 -6.44 -10.91 1.12
N ALA A 60 -5.40 -11.65 0.74
CA ALA A 60 -4.04 -11.43 1.18
C ALA A 60 -3.08 -11.41 -0.01
N THR A 61 -2.12 -10.48 -0.01
CA THR A 61 -1.07 -10.37 -1.02
C THR A 61 0.30 -10.18 -0.39
N LEU A 62 1.32 -10.65 -1.10
CA LEU A 62 2.73 -10.35 -0.85
C LEU A 62 3.25 -9.52 -2.03
N THR A 63 3.87 -8.40 -1.74
CA THR A 63 4.52 -7.53 -2.73
C THR A 63 6.01 -7.42 -2.41
N VAL A 64 6.86 -7.52 -3.43
CA VAL A 64 8.24 -7.01 -3.36
C VAL A 64 8.26 -5.66 -4.07
N LYS A 65 8.77 -4.62 -3.40
CA LYS A 65 8.92 -3.28 -3.95
C LYS A 65 10.38 -2.87 -3.98
N GLU A 66 10.75 -2.15 -5.03
CA GLU A 66 12.06 -1.52 -5.23
C GLU A 66 11.88 -0.07 -5.71
N ILE A 67 12.62 0.86 -5.10
CA ILE A 67 12.76 2.24 -5.59
C ILE A 67 14.15 2.36 -6.23
N GLU A 68 14.16 2.64 -7.53
CA GLU A 68 15.38 3.00 -8.27
C GLU A 68 15.63 4.52 -8.25
N HIS A 69 14.56 5.35 -8.27
CA HIS A 69 14.64 6.81 -8.17
C HIS A 69 13.28 7.46 -7.82
N ASP A 70 13.28 8.76 -7.51
CA ASP A 70 12.08 9.52 -7.07
C ASP A 70 11.11 9.91 -8.20
N GLY A 71 11.29 9.35 -9.40
CA GLY A 71 10.39 9.58 -10.53
C GLY A 71 9.11 8.77 -10.38
N ILE A 72 8.04 9.16 -11.08
CA ILE A 72 6.77 8.43 -11.06
C ILE A 72 6.91 6.98 -11.57
N ASP A 73 7.94 6.72 -12.37
CA ASP A 73 8.33 5.43 -12.93
C ASP A 73 9.48 4.75 -12.17
N GLY A 74 10.03 5.39 -11.15
CA GLY A 74 11.19 4.88 -10.41
C GLY A 74 10.85 3.82 -9.37
N THR A 75 9.61 3.34 -9.31
CA THR A 75 9.18 2.26 -8.42
C THR A 75 8.80 1.02 -9.21
N HIS A 76 9.44 -0.10 -8.89
CA HIS A 76 9.13 -1.42 -9.43
C HIS A 76 8.45 -2.28 -8.37
N GLU A 77 7.43 -3.04 -8.79
CA GLU A 77 6.75 -3.97 -7.90
C GLU A 77 6.35 -5.28 -8.57
N VAL A 78 6.36 -6.35 -7.78
CA VAL A 78 5.79 -7.65 -8.12
C VAL A 78 4.88 -8.09 -6.98
N GLU A 79 3.60 -8.31 -7.28
CA GLU A 79 2.59 -8.73 -6.32
C GLU A 79 2.06 -10.13 -6.64
N VAL A 80 1.89 -10.95 -5.60
CA VAL A 80 1.27 -12.28 -5.68
C VAL A 80 0.21 -12.46 -4.59
N GLY A 81 -0.83 -13.23 -4.90
CA GLY A 81 -1.82 -13.66 -3.90
C GLY A 81 -1.24 -14.71 -2.96
N VAL A 82 -1.64 -14.67 -1.70
CA VAL A 82 -1.29 -15.69 -0.70
C VAL A 82 -2.56 -16.15 0.04
N ASP A 83 -2.55 -17.40 0.51
CA ASP A 83 -3.75 -18.01 1.11
C ASP A 83 -4.00 -17.49 2.54
N GLU A 84 -2.94 -17.28 3.32
CA GLU A 84 -3.03 -16.85 4.72
C GLU A 84 -1.84 -15.98 5.11
N ILE A 85 -2.10 -14.95 5.92
CA ILE A 85 -1.07 -14.15 6.57
C ILE A 85 -1.35 -14.20 8.06
N ASP A 86 -0.37 -14.70 8.83
CA ASP A 86 -0.39 -14.53 10.28
C ASP A 86 0.06 -13.10 10.62
N MET A 87 -0.90 -12.28 11.03
CA MET A 87 -0.71 -10.89 11.41
C MET A 87 -0.15 -10.72 12.84
N HIS A 88 0.08 -11.81 13.58
CA HIS A 88 0.67 -11.78 14.92
C HIS A 88 2.20 -11.68 14.92
N ALA A 89 2.84 -11.72 13.75
CA ALA A 89 4.27 -11.48 13.63
C ALA A 89 4.62 -10.05 14.10
N VAL A 90 5.17 -9.95 15.31
CA VAL A 90 5.76 -8.73 15.85
C VAL A 90 6.77 -8.19 14.84
N CYS A 91 6.53 -7.00 14.32
CA CYS A 91 7.51 -6.23 13.58
C CYS A 91 8.76 -6.10 14.49
N PRO A 92 9.91 -6.71 14.15
CA PRO A 92 11.16 -6.38 14.84
C PRO A 92 11.39 -4.86 14.65
N PRO A 93 12.02 -4.16 15.61
CA PRO A 93 12.12 -2.69 15.58
C PRO A 93 12.86 -2.22 14.31
N GLY A 94 12.09 -1.92 13.27
CA GLY A 94 12.52 -1.58 11.93
C GLY A 94 11.29 -1.07 11.18
N ARG A 95 11.24 0.25 11.03
CA ARG A 95 10.27 1.05 10.26
C ARG A 95 8.77 0.77 10.51
N SER A 96 8.19 1.50 11.46
CA SER A 96 6.74 1.65 11.61
C SER A 96 6.21 2.78 10.72
N ASP A 97 5.95 2.53 9.44
CA ASP A 97 5.27 3.52 8.60
C ASP A 97 3.80 3.15 8.34
N ASP A 98 2.94 3.96 8.96
CA ASP A 98 1.53 4.19 8.62
C ASP A 98 0.58 2.99 8.86
N ILE A 99 -0.03 2.98 10.04
CA ILE A 99 -1.41 2.52 10.19
C ILE A 99 -2.27 3.53 9.42
N THR A 100 -2.53 3.26 8.15
CA THR A 100 -3.51 4.06 7.39
C THR A 100 -4.89 3.80 7.98
N HIS A 101 -5.34 4.65 8.90
CA HIS A 101 -6.77 4.82 9.16
C HIS A 101 -7.37 5.40 7.87
N VAL A 102 -7.99 4.54 7.07
CA VAL A 102 -9.02 5.01 6.14
C VAL A 102 -10.27 5.19 7.01
N SER A 103 -10.44 6.40 7.54
CA SER A 103 -11.67 6.90 8.17
C SER A 103 -12.35 7.88 7.22
#